data_AF-A0AAV2K699-F1
#
_entry.id   AF-A0AAV2K699-F1
#
_cell.length_a   1.000
_cell.length_b   1.000
_cell.length_c   1.000
_cell.angle_alpha   90.00
_cell.angle_beta   90.00
_cell.angle_gamma   90.00
#
_symmetry.space_group_name_H-M   'P 1'
#
loop_
_entity.id
_entity.type
_entity.pdbx_description
1 polymer ?
#
loop_
_entity_poly.entity_id
_entity_poly.type
_entity_poly.pdbx_seq_one_letter_code
_entity_poly.pdbx_strand_id
1 'polypeptide(L)'
;MAQLQPRTVKGLHLNFAPPSKPGLWVVLSVILGQYFPKLFGFSPVDLERLFPAAQKQLMEPLLESGYMHIQATKPDTVGRALSDSPVGLAAYILEKFSTWTDNEFRNLQDGGLTRKFLLDDLLTNVMIYWTSGCITSSMRFYKENFNQGLNKPHARIPVLVPTGFACFPNELMHTPETWVKQKYQRLLSYTPMPRGGHFAAMEEPQLMADDIIQFVRKVERDQARDS
;
A
#
# COMPACT_ATOMS: atom_id res chain seq x y z
N MET A 1 -15.36 -1.54 -3.25
CA MET A 1 -16.43 -0.56 -3.55
C MET A 1 -16.51 -0.22 -5.04
N ALA A 2 -15.46 0.33 -5.67
CA ALA A 2 -15.48 0.70 -7.09
C ALA A 2 -15.93 -0.41 -8.07
N GLN A 3 -15.56 -1.67 -7.80
CA GLN A 3 -16.02 -2.82 -8.59
C GLN A 3 -17.48 -3.20 -8.31
N LEU A 4 -17.94 -3.03 -7.07
CA LEU A 4 -19.27 -3.47 -6.62
C LEU A 4 -20.35 -2.45 -6.99
N GLN A 5 -20.02 -1.16 -7.00
CA GLN A 5 -20.95 -0.05 -7.22
C GLN A 5 -20.40 0.97 -8.24
N PRO A 6 -20.06 0.54 -9.47
CA PRO A 6 -19.39 1.40 -10.46
C PRO A 6 -20.26 2.57 -10.96
N ARG A 7 -21.59 2.48 -10.82
CA ARG A 7 -22.50 3.58 -11.19
C ARG A 7 -22.49 4.73 -10.17
N THR A 8 -22.23 4.40 -8.91
CA THR A 8 -22.23 5.35 -7.78
C THR A 8 -20.85 5.92 -7.53
N VAL A 9 -19.81 5.10 -7.65
CA VAL A 9 -18.42 5.54 -7.45
C VAL A 9 -17.95 6.32 -8.67
N LYS A 10 -17.83 7.65 -8.52
CA LYS A 10 -17.45 8.58 -9.59
C LYS A 10 -15.94 8.61 -9.89
N GLY A 11 -15.12 8.30 -8.89
CA GLY A 11 -13.67 8.21 -9.01
C GLY A 11 -13.07 7.42 -7.85
N LEU A 12 -11.89 6.86 -8.08
CA LEU A 12 -11.11 6.11 -7.10
C LEU A 12 -9.69 6.69 -7.05
N HIS A 13 -9.26 7.18 -5.89
CA HIS A 13 -7.88 7.59 -5.68
C HIS A 13 -7.19 6.57 -4.78
N LEU A 14 -5.96 6.19 -5.12
CA LEU A 14 -5.17 5.19 -4.41
C LEU A 14 -3.73 5.69 -4.25
N ASN A 15 -3.10 5.37 -3.12
CA ASN A 15 -1.65 5.48 -2.95
C ASN A 15 -0.96 4.11 -2.78
N PHE A 16 -1.75 3.03 -2.71
CA PHE A 16 -1.25 1.66 -2.63
C PHE A 16 -2.10 0.73 -3.49
N ALA A 17 -1.46 -0.02 -4.40
CA ALA A 17 -2.14 -0.87 -5.36
C ALA A 17 -1.33 -2.14 -5.63
N PRO A 18 -1.40 -3.15 -4.76
CA PRO A 18 -0.67 -4.39 -4.97
C PRO A 18 -1.12 -5.08 -6.28
N PRO A 19 -0.20 -5.67 -7.07
CA PRO A 19 -0.55 -6.33 -8.31
C PRO A 19 -1.53 -7.48 -8.01
N SER A 20 -2.72 -7.38 -8.58
CA SER A 20 -3.77 -8.38 -8.39
C SER A 20 -3.44 -9.62 -9.21
N LYS A 21 -2.91 -10.65 -8.54
CA LYS A 21 -2.41 -11.91 -9.13
C LYS A 21 -1.52 -11.68 -10.36
N PRO A 22 -0.18 -11.77 -10.25
CA PRO A 22 0.71 -11.48 -11.35
C PRO A 22 0.39 -12.39 -12.54
N GLY A 23 -0.16 -11.80 -13.61
CA GLY A 23 -0.37 -12.50 -14.87
C GLY A 23 0.97 -12.86 -15.51
N LEU A 24 0.94 -13.68 -16.57
CA LEU A 24 2.15 -14.09 -17.28
C LEU A 24 3.04 -12.89 -17.66
N TRP A 25 2.44 -11.76 -18.07
CA TRP A 25 3.17 -10.54 -18.38
C TRP A 25 3.91 -9.94 -17.19
N VAL A 26 3.31 -9.91 -16.00
CA VAL A 26 3.98 -9.38 -14.79
C VAL A 26 5.14 -10.30 -14.42
N VAL A 27 4.93 -11.62 -14.45
CA VAL A 27 5.99 -12.59 -14.17
C VAL A 27 7.16 -12.43 -15.15
N LEU A 28 6.88 -12.33 -16.45
CA LEU A 28 7.90 -12.08 -17.47
C LEU A 28 8.61 -10.73 -17.22
N SER A 29 7.88 -9.70 -16.78
CA SER A 29 8.47 -8.39 -16.49
C SER A 29 9.43 -8.41 -15.30
N VAL A 30 9.16 -9.24 -14.28
CA VAL A 30 10.05 -9.41 -13.13
C VAL A 30 11.32 -10.17 -13.53
N ILE A 31 11.24 -11.12 -14.47
CA ILE A 31 12.39 -11.94 -14.90
C ILE A 31 13.24 -11.22 -15.95
N LEU A 32 12.60 -10.62 -16.95
CA LEU A 32 13.25 -10.07 -18.15
C LEU A 32 13.33 -8.54 -18.15
N GLY A 33 12.63 -7.86 -17.24
CA GLY A 33 12.52 -6.40 -17.24
C GLY A 33 13.83 -5.67 -17.05
N GLN A 34 14.79 -6.24 -16.32
CA GLN A 34 16.13 -5.68 -16.17
C GLN A 34 16.91 -5.64 -17.50
N TYR A 35 16.68 -6.64 -18.36
CA TYR A 35 17.38 -6.77 -19.65
C TYR A 35 16.65 -6.06 -20.78
N PHE A 36 15.31 -6.02 -20.75
CA PHE A 36 14.47 -5.43 -21.80
C PHE A 36 13.49 -4.38 -21.26
N PRO A 37 13.93 -3.34 -20.54
CA PRO A 37 13.04 -2.41 -19.83
C PRO A 37 11.99 -1.73 -20.73
N LYS A 38 12.40 -1.32 -21.94
CA LYS A 38 11.51 -0.68 -22.92
C LYS A 38 10.36 -1.60 -23.37
N LEU A 39 10.57 -2.91 -23.42
CA LEU A 39 9.54 -3.89 -23.79
C LEU A 39 8.41 -3.94 -22.75
N PHE A 40 8.75 -3.76 -21.47
CA PHE A 40 7.82 -3.81 -20.34
C PHE A 40 7.29 -2.42 -19.93
N GLY A 41 7.73 -1.35 -20.63
CA GLY A 41 7.37 0.03 -20.31
C GLY A 41 7.96 0.53 -19.00
N PHE A 42 9.09 -0.03 -18.56
CA PHE A 42 9.77 0.38 -17.33
C PHE A 42 10.60 1.65 -17.52
N SER A 43 10.39 2.59 -16.62
CA SER A 43 11.23 3.77 -16.42
C SER A 43 12.50 3.42 -15.63
N PRO A 44 13.50 4.32 -15.59
CA PRO A 44 14.67 4.13 -14.72
C PRO A 44 14.32 3.95 -13.25
N VAL A 45 13.27 4.63 -12.77
CA VAL A 45 12.78 4.53 -11.39
C VAL A 45 12.16 3.14 -11.13
N ASP A 46 11.45 2.58 -12.10
CA ASP A 46 10.91 1.22 -11.99
C ASP A 46 12.05 0.20 -11.88
N LEU A 47 13.11 0.37 -12.67
CA LEU A 47 14.28 -0.50 -12.61
C LEU A 47 14.98 -0.43 -11.25
N GLU A 48 15.20 0.79 -10.76
CA GLU A 48 15.79 1.01 -9.45
C GLU A 48 14.97 0.35 -8.36
N ARG A 49 13.63 0.46 -8.39
CA ARG A 49 12.76 -0.01 -7.30
C ARG A 49 12.36 -1.47 -7.38
N LEU A 50 12.34 -2.06 -8.58
CA LEU A 50 12.00 -3.47 -8.76
C LEU A 50 13.21 -4.41 -8.66
N PHE A 51 14.42 -3.92 -8.95
CA PHE A 51 15.61 -4.77 -9.07
C PHE A 51 16.70 -4.46 -8.04
N PRO A 52 17.51 -5.46 -7.62
CA PRO A 52 17.47 -6.87 -8.00
C PRO A 52 16.19 -7.57 -7.51
N ALA A 53 15.50 -8.28 -8.41
CA ALA A 53 14.16 -8.82 -8.13
C ALA A 53 14.13 -9.80 -6.97
N ALA A 54 15.15 -10.65 -6.85
CA ALA A 54 15.26 -11.59 -5.72
C ALA A 54 15.28 -10.86 -4.36
N GLN A 55 16.02 -9.75 -4.26
CA GLN A 55 16.04 -8.98 -3.02
C GLN A 55 14.72 -8.22 -2.82
N LYS A 56 14.32 -7.39 -3.80
CA LYS A 56 13.24 -6.42 -3.63
C LYS A 56 11.84 -7.00 -3.72
N GLN A 57 11.64 -8.07 -4.49
CA GLN A 57 10.32 -8.66 -4.74
C GLN A 57 10.08 -9.95 -3.94
N LEU A 58 11.12 -10.55 -3.34
CA LEU A 58 11.01 -11.79 -2.59
C LEU A 58 11.56 -11.67 -1.16
N MET A 59 12.84 -11.31 -0.99
CA MET A 59 13.46 -11.29 0.34
C MET A 59 12.88 -10.22 1.26
N GLU A 60 12.79 -8.96 0.81
CA GLU A 60 12.23 -7.88 1.64
C GLU A 60 10.76 -8.18 2.04
N PRO A 61 9.84 -8.58 1.13
CA PRO A 61 8.50 -9.00 1.54
C PRO A 61 8.48 -10.18 2.53
N LEU A 62 9.41 -11.13 2.42
CA LEU A 62 9.49 -12.26 3.35
C LEU A 62 9.89 -11.79 4.76
N LEU A 63 10.86 -10.89 4.86
CA LEU A 63 11.31 -10.32 6.14
C LEU A 63 10.20 -9.50 6.82
N GLU A 64 9.41 -8.77 6.02
CA GLU A 64 8.41 -7.81 6.53
C GLU A 64 7.00 -8.40 6.73
N SER A 65 6.72 -9.61 6.24
CA SER A 65 5.37 -10.21 6.26
C SER A 65 5.04 -11.03 7.51
N GLY A 66 5.94 -11.13 8.49
CA GLY A 66 5.71 -11.91 9.72
C GLY A 66 4.45 -11.51 10.48
N TYR A 67 4.20 -10.19 10.61
CA TYR A 67 2.99 -9.64 11.24
C TYR A 67 1.72 -10.11 10.50
N MET A 68 1.73 -10.06 9.17
CA MET A 68 0.60 -10.44 8.31
C MET A 68 0.31 -11.94 8.45
N HIS A 69 1.35 -12.77 8.53
CA HIS A 69 1.19 -14.23 8.64
C HIS A 69 0.56 -14.65 9.97
N ILE A 70 1.02 -14.12 11.10
CA ILE A 70 0.43 -14.45 12.42
C ILE A 70 -1.00 -13.90 12.55
N GLN A 71 -1.27 -12.70 12.03
CA GLN A 71 -2.62 -12.12 12.04
C GLN A 71 -3.59 -12.86 11.13
N ALA A 72 -3.12 -13.36 9.98
CA ALA A 72 -3.92 -14.14 9.05
C ALA A 72 -4.32 -15.53 9.61
N THR A 73 -3.62 -16.04 10.62
CA THR A 73 -3.81 -17.42 11.09
C THR A 73 -4.31 -17.49 12.54
N LYS A 74 -3.69 -16.75 13.45
CA LYS A 74 -3.93 -16.79 14.91
C LYS A 74 -4.12 -15.38 15.51
N PRO A 75 -5.02 -14.54 14.96
CA PRO A 75 -5.20 -13.15 15.39
C PRO A 75 -5.60 -13.06 16.88
N ASP A 76 -6.49 -13.94 17.34
CA ASP A 76 -6.93 -13.99 18.74
C ASP A 76 -5.81 -14.33 19.73
N THR A 77 -4.81 -15.10 19.32
CA THR A 77 -3.67 -15.47 20.16
C THR A 77 -2.73 -14.28 20.34
N VAL A 78 -2.26 -13.68 19.24
CA VAL A 78 -1.36 -12.52 19.31
C VAL A 78 -2.08 -11.29 19.86
N GLY A 79 -3.35 -11.08 19.49
CA GLY A 79 -4.17 -9.97 19.94
C GLY A 79 -4.40 -9.98 21.45
N ARG A 80 -4.51 -11.16 22.09
CA ARG A 80 -4.66 -11.24 23.56
C ARG A 80 -3.46 -10.66 24.30
N ALA A 81 -2.24 -10.92 23.82
CA ALA A 81 -1.01 -10.38 24.42
C ALA A 81 -0.92 -8.86 24.23
N LEU A 82 -1.25 -8.37 23.03
CA LEU A 82 -1.21 -6.93 22.72
C LEU A 82 -2.31 -6.14 23.46
N SER A 83 -3.45 -6.77 23.76
CA SER A 83 -4.53 -6.13 24.52
C SER A 83 -4.20 -5.98 26.01
N ASP A 84 -3.23 -6.75 26.53
CA ASP A 84 -2.86 -6.76 27.96
C ASP A 84 -1.68 -5.83 28.28
N SER A 85 -0.85 -5.55 27.27
CA SER A 85 0.41 -4.81 27.44
C SER A 85 0.42 -3.55 26.57
N PRO A 86 0.34 -2.34 27.17
CA PRO A 86 0.38 -1.09 26.39
C PRO A 86 1.73 -0.90 25.71
N VAL A 87 2.83 -1.35 26.33
CA VAL A 87 4.17 -1.35 25.72
C VAL A 87 4.25 -2.33 24.56
N GLY A 88 3.66 -3.52 24.71
CA GLY A 88 3.59 -4.51 23.64
C GLY A 88 2.78 -4.01 22.44
N LEU A 89 1.63 -3.37 22.69
CA LEU A 89 0.82 -2.74 21.66
C LEU A 89 1.57 -1.62 20.93
N ALA A 90 2.18 -0.71 21.69
CA ALA A 90 2.93 0.40 21.12
C ALA A 90 4.09 -0.10 20.27
N ALA A 91 4.91 -1.04 20.76
CA ALA A 91 6.02 -1.60 19.99
C ALA A 91 5.54 -2.25 18.68
N TYR A 92 4.46 -3.03 18.74
CA TYR A 92 3.92 -3.74 17.58
C TYR A 92 3.37 -2.80 16.49
N ILE A 93 2.77 -1.67 16.87
CA ILE A 93 2.24 -0.67 15.94
C ILE A 93 3.35 0.25 15.44
N LEU A 94 4.16 0.80 16.35
CA LEU A 94 5.16 1.83 16.01
C LEU A 94 6.29 1.28 15.15
N GLU A 95 6.64 0.00 15.26
CA GLU A 95 7.59 -0.62 14.32
C GLU A 95 7.15 -0.45 12.86
N LYS A 96 5.85 -0.49 12.57
CA LYS A 96 5.33 -0.25 11.21
C LYS A 96 5.50 1.20 10.78
N PHE A 97 5.28 2.16 11.69
CA PHE A 97 5.57 3.58 11.43
C PHE A 97 7.05 3.87 11.19
N SER A 98 7.96 3.03 11.67
CA SER A 98 9.38 3.07 11.30
C SER A 98 9.58 2.53 9.88
N THR A 99 9.44 1.22 9.71
CA THR A 99 9.89 0.51 8.50
C THR A 99 9.09 0.89 7.25
N TRP A 100 7.79 1.19 7.40
CA TRP A 100 6.92 1.51 6.26
C TRP A 100 6.98 2.98 5.84
N THR A 101 7.69 3.82 6.60
CA THR A 101 8.00 5.22 6.25
C THR A 101 9.29 5.28 5.44
N ASP A 102 10.31 4.57 5.91
CA ASP A 102 11.56 4.36 5.20
C ASP A 102 12.20 3.06 5.68
N ASN A 103 12.56 2.16 4.76
CA ASN A 103 13.15 0.87 5.11
C ASN A 103 14.51 1.06 5.83
N GLU A 104 15.23 2.16 5.56
CA GLU A 104 16.51 2.44 6.24
C GLU A 104 16.33 2.74 7.73
N PHE A 105 15.12 3.10 8.19
CA PHE A 105 14.88 3.40 9.60
C PHE A 105 15.03 2.17 10.50
N ARG A 106 14.90 0.95 9.96
CA ARG A 106 15.17 -0.30 10.70
C ARG A 106 16.60 -0.41 11.24
N ASN A 107 17.54 0.33 10.62
CA ASN A 107 18.95 0.34 10.99
C ASN A 107 19.26 1.43 12.04
N LEU A 108 18.30 2.29 12.37
CA LEU A 108 18.45 3.35 13.35
C LEU A 108 18.14 2.83 14.75
N GLN A 109 18.91 3.28 15.74
CA GLN A 109 18.71 2.90 17.14
C GLN A 109 17.33 3.31 17.69
N ASP A 110 16.78 4.42 17.21
CA ASP A 110 15.49 4.98 17.61
C ASP A 110 14.35 4.64 16.63
N GLY A 111 14.62 3.85 15.59
CA GLY A 111 13.66 3.52 14.52
C GLY A 111 13.19 4.74 13.71
N GLY A 112 13.85 5.90 13.81
CA GLY A 112 13.48 7.10 13.05
C GLY A 112 12.06 7.63 13.25
N LEU A 113 11.35 7.21 14.31
CA LEU A 113 9.91 7.47 14.50
C LEU A 113 9.54 8.95 14.51
N THR A 114 10.41 9.81 15.03
CA THR A 114 10.18 11.25 15.17
C THR A 114 10.68 12.07 13.98
N ARG A 115 11.23 11.43 12.93
CA ARG A 115 11.73 12.13 11.74
C ARG A 115 10.61 12.70 10.88
N LYS A 116 9.45 12.04 10.89
CA LYS A 116 8.30 12.35 10.03
C LYS A 116 7.00 12.63 10.79
N PHE A 117 6.90 12.13 12.01
CA PHE A 117 5.69 12.24 12.83
C PHE A 117 6.02 12.88 14.16
N LEU A 118 5.04 13.59 14.73
CA LEU A 118 5.09 13.96 16.14
C LEU A 118 4.80 12.73 16.98
N LEU A 119 5.47 12.61 18.12
CA LEU A 119 5.24 11.50 19.04
C LEU A 119 3.78 11.47 19.52
N ASP A 120 3.16 12.62 19.72
CA ASP A 120 1.74 12.72 20.11
C ASP A 120 0.80 12.16 19.03
N ASP A 121 1.11 12.34 17.74
CA ASP A 121 0.30 11.79 16.65
C ASP A 121 0.41 10.26 16.58
N LEU A 122 1.63 9.75 16.76
CA LEU A 122 1.89 8.31 16.84
C LEU A 122 1.18 7.68 18.05
N LEU A 123 1.29 8.31 19.22
CA LEU A 123 0.62 7.85 20.44
C LEU A 123 -0.89 7.99 20.34
N THR A 124 -1.41 9.00 19.65
CA THR A 124 -2.84 9.12 19.36
C THR A 124 -3.33 7.91 18.57
N ASN A 125 -2.59 7.48 17.54
CA ASN A 125 -2.92 6.25 16.80
C ASN A 125 -2.93 5.02 17.71
N VAL A 126 -1.90 4.84 18.53
CA VAL A 126 -1.82 3.74 19.52
C VAL A 126 -2.99 3.80 20.51
N MET A 127 -3.36 4.98 20.98
CA MET A 127 -4.44 5.19 21.94
C MET A 127 -5.81 4.87 21.36
N ILE A 128 -6.03 5.07 20.05
CA ILE A 128 -7.25 4.60 19.38
C ILE A 128 -7.37 3.08 19.53
N TYR A 129 -6.30 2.32 19.30
CA TYR A 129 -6.31 0.86 19.49
C TYR A 129 -6.46 0.45 20.96
N TRP A 130 -5.73 1.11 21.87
CA TRP A 130 -5.72 0.80 23.29
C TRP A 130 -7.08 1.03 23.94
N THR A 131 -7.63 2.23 23.80
CA THR A 131 -8.87 2.64 24.49
C THR A 131 -10.12 1.95 23.95
N SER A 132 -10.14 1.59 22.66
CA SER A 132 -11.24 0.83 22.07
C SER A 132 -11.11 -0.68 22.26
N GLY A 133 -9.93 -1.18 22.69
CA GLY A 133 -9.65 -2.61 22.78
C GLY A 133 -9.70 -3.35 21.44
N CYS A 134 -9.54 -2.64 20.32
CA CYS A 134 -9.86 -3.19 18.99
C CYS A 134 -8.72 -3.93 18.28
N ILE A 135 -7.53 -4.07 18.89
CA ILE A 135 -6.36 -4.71 18.26
C ILE A 135 -6.65 -6.14 17.81
N THR A 136 -7.35 -6.95 18.61
CA THR A 136 -7.70 -8.32 18.20
C THR A 136 -8.69 -8.31 17.03
N SER A 137 -9.71 -7.45 17.07
CA SER A 137 -10.70 -7.35 15.98
C SER A 137 -10.11 -6.83 14.68
N SER A 138 -9.17 -5.89 14.73
CA SER A 138 -8.50 -5.38 13.52
C SER A 138 -7.69 -6.49 12.85
N MET A 139 -7.00 -7.33 13.63
CA MET A 139 -6.22 -8.47 13.11
C MET A 139 -7.08 -9.57 12.50
N ARG A 140 -8.31 -9.79 12.98
CA ARG A 140 -9.24 -10.76 12.39
C ARG A 140 -9.56 -10.44 10.92
N PHE A 141 -9.46 -9.17 10.51
CA PHE A 141 -9.57 -8.79 9.10
C PHE A 141 -8.57 -9.53 8.21
N TYR A 142 -7.33 -9.72 8.67
CA TYR A 142 -6.32 -10.50 7.95
C TYR A 142 -6.77 -11.96 7.84
N LYS A 143 -7.23 -12.58 8.92
CA LYS A 143 -7.70 -13.96 8.88
C LYS A 143 -8.84 -14.16 7.88
N GLU A 144 -9.84 -13.30 7.89
CA GLU A 144 -10.96 -13.38 6.95
C GLU A 144 -10.53 -13.16 5.49
N ASN A 145 -9.52 -12.32 5.26
CA ASN A 145 -9.09 -11.99 3.91
C ASN A 145 -8.02 -12.93 3.34
N PHE A 146 -7.20 -13.58 4.16
CA PHE A 146 -6.14 -14.46 3.67
C PHE A 146 -6.53 -15.95 3.67
N ASN A 147 -7.48 -16.36 4.51
CA ASN A 147 -7.89 -17.77 4.62
C ASN A 147 -8.72 -18.28 3.42
N GLN A 148 -9.28 -17.38 2.60
CA GLN A 148 -10.04 -17.73 1.39
C GLN A 148 -9.16 -18.03 0.15
N GLY A 149 -7.83 -18.06 0.32
CA GLY A 149 -6.86 -18.33 -0.74
C GLY A 149 -6.68 -17.17 -1.73
N LEU A 150 -5.72 -17.33 -2.65
CA LEU A 150 -5.33 -16.29 -3.62
C LEU A 150 -6.32 -16.14 -4.80
N ASN A 151 -7.28 -17.05 -4.94
CA ASN A 151 -8.18 -17.15 -6.11
C ASN A 151 -9.49 -16.38 -5.93
N LYS A 152 -9.44 -15.18 -5.33
CA LYS A 152 -10.66 -14.39 -5.15
C LYS A 152 -11.15 -13.83 -6.50
N PRO A 153 -12.45 -13.97 -6.85
CA PRO A 153 -12.99 -13.47 -8.11
C PRO A 153 -12.70 -11.97 -8.35
N HIS A 154 -12.78 -11.14 -7.30
CA HIS A 154 -12.52 -9.71 -7.39
C HIS A 154 -11.06 -9.35 -7.76
N ALA A 155 -10.11 -10.28 -7.60
CA ALA A 155 -8.74 -10.07 -8.05
C ALA A 155 -8.62 -10.11 -9.58
N ARG A 156 -9.56 -10.75 -10.28
CA ARG A 156 -9.59 -10.88 -11.75
C ARG A 156 -10.49 -9.86 -12.44
N ILE A 157 -11.41 -9.26 -11.69
CA ILE A 157 -12.36 -8.29 -12.24
C ILE A 157 -11.66 -6.93 -12.37
N PRO A 158 -11.67 -6.28 -13.54
CA PRO A 158 -11.09 -4.95 -13.68
C PRO A 158 -11.91 -3.88 -12.95
N VAL A 159 -11.24 -2.78 -12.63
CA VAL A 159 -11.84 -1.54 -12.12
C VAL A 159 -11.94 -0.56 -13.29
N LEU A 160 -13.17 -0.18 -13.62
CA LEU A 160 -13.48 0.66 -14.78
C LEU A 160 -13.84 2.11 -14.43
N VAL A 161 -13.96 2.42 -13.13
CA VAL A 161 -14.16 3.81 -12.68
C VAL A 161 -12.89 4.64 -12.91
N PRO A 162 -13.00 5.95 -13.19
CA PRO A 162 -11.86 6.85 -13.22
C PRO A 162 -10.96 6.63 -12.00
N THR A 163 -9.68 6.33 -12.23
CA THR A 163 -8.74 6.00 -11.16
C THR A 163 -7.54 6.94 -11.19
N GLY A 164 -7.10 7.40 -10.03
CA GLY A 164 -5.84 8.11 -9.82
C GLY A 164 -4.92 7.32 -8.90
N PHE A 165 -3.62 7.37 -9.17
CA PHE A 165 -2.61 6.66 -8.38
C PHE A 165 -1.45 7.58 -7.98
N ALA A 166 -1.25 7.77 -6.68
CA ALA A 166 -0.08 8.45 -6.11
C ALA A 166 1.02 7.41 -5.78
N CYS A 167 2.15 7.47 -6.49
CA CYS A 167 3.24 6.52 -6.34
C CYS A 167 4.33 7.07 -5.42
N PHE A 168 4.24 6.73 -4.13
CA PHE A 168 5.20 7.12 -3.11
C PHE A 168 6.51 6.30 -3.17
N PRO A 169 7.69 6.92 -2.98
CA PRO A 169 8.97 6.27 -3.16
C PRO A 169 9.27 5.13 -2.19
N ASN A 170 8.86 5.28 -0.92
CA ASN A 170 9.15 4.33 0.14
C ASN A 170 7.94 3.42 0.45
N GLU A 171 7.01 3.26 -0.50
CA GLU A 171 5.91 2.31 -0.35
C GLU A 171 6.43 0.87 -0.32
N LEU A 172 5.74 -0.01 0.41
CA LEU A 172 6.11 -1.41 0.64
C LEU A 172 6.39 -2.19 -0.64
N MET A 173 5.69 -1.82 -1.71
CA MET A 173 5.85 -2.41 -3.02
C MET A 173 5.65 -1.35 -4.09
N HIS A 174 6.74 -1.10 -4.82
CA HIS A 174 6.67 -0.28 -6.02
C HIS A 174 5.83 -0.99 -7.09
N THR A 175 4.83 -0.28 -7.61
CA THR A 175 3.93 -0.81 -8.64
C THR A 175 3.97 0.12 -9.87
N PRO A 176 4.70 -0.26 -10.94
CA PRO A 176 4.77 0.51 -12.17
C PRO A 176 3.39 0.82 -12.76
N GLU A 177 3.28 1.93 -13.50
CA GLU A 177 2.03 2.35 -14.13
C GLU A 177 1.42 1.24 -15.01
N THR A 178 2.27 0.49 -15.73
CA THR A 178 1.83 -0.63 -16.57
C THR A 178 1.18 -1.75 -15.77
N TRP A 179 1.61 -1.99 -14.53
CA TRP A 179 1.01 -2.97 -13.63
C TRP A 179 -0.29 -2.45 -13.03
N VAL A 180 -0.34 -1.17 -12.62
CA VAL A 180 -1.57 -0.52 -12.12
C VAL A 180 -2.68 -0.62 -13.17
N LYS A 181 -2.37 -0.32 -14.45
CA LYS A 181 -3.34 -0.36 -15.56
C LYS A 181 -3.95 -1.73 -15.81
N GLN A 182 -3.32 -2.83 -15.38
CA GLN A 182 -3.90 -4.18 -15.54
C GLN A 182 -5.20 -4.34 -14.76
N LYS A 183 -5.25 -3.79 -13.54
CA LYS A 183 -6.46 -3.79 -12.70
C LYS A 183 -7.31 -2.55 -12.94
N TYR A 184 -6.69 -1.38 -13.00
CA TYR A 184 -7.36 -0.09 -13.08
C TYR A 184 -7.30 0.44 -14.51
N GLN A 185 -8.20 -0.03 -15.38
CA GLN A 185 -8.11 0.20 -16.82
C GLN A 185 -8.40 1.66 -17.22
N ARG A 186 -9.20 2.40 -16.43
CA ARG A 186 -9.48 3.83 -16.62
C ARG A 186 -8.60 4.69 -15.70
N LEU A 187 -7.28 4.58 -15.86
CA LEU A 187 -6.30 5.36 -15.08
C LEU A 187 -6.14 6.77 -15.66
N LEU A 188 -6.63 7.79 -14.95
CA LEU A 188 -6.57 9.21 -15.34
C LEU A 188 -5.30 9.93 -14.84
N SER A 189 -4.70 9.45 -13.76
CA SER A 189 -3.44 9.96 -13.23
C SER A 189 -2.59 8.85 -12.63
N TYR A 190 -1.29 8.92 -12.91
CA TYR A 190 -0.25 8.20 -12.22
C TYR A 190 0.81 9.24 -11.86
N THR A 191 0.97 9.53 -10.57
CA THR A 191 1.79 10.64 -10.08
C THR A 191 2.95 10.10 -9.25
N PRO A 192 4.18 10.06 -9.78
CA PRO A 192 5.37 9.78 -8.98
C PRO A 192 5.59 10.88 -7.95
N MET A 193 5.60 10.52 -6.66
CA MET A 193 5.81 11.47 -5.57
C MET A 193 7.32 11.64 -5.29
N PRO A 194 7.76 12.85 -4.88
CA PRO A 194 9.17 13.12 -4.63
C PRO A 194 9.69 12.50 -3.33
N ARG A 195 8.82 12.24 -2.36
CA ARG A 195 9.12 11.70 -1.03
C ARG A 195 7.86 11.09 -0.40
N GLY A 196 8.03 10.31 0.66
CA GLY A 196 6.95 9.66 1.41
C GLY A 196 6.93 8.14 1.25
N GLY A 197 6.31 7.45 2.20
CA GLY A 197 6.11 6.01 2.23
C GLY A 197 4.65 5.62 2.34
N HIS A 198 4.37 4.58 3.14
CA HIS A 198 3.05 3.96 3.23
C HIS A 198 1.99 4.88 3.84
N PHE A 199 2.34 5.64 4.87
CA PHE A 199 1.43 6.55 5.58
C PHE A 199 1.31 7.91 4.90
N ALA A 200 1.19 7.93 3.57
CA ALA A 200 1.24 9.10 2.70
C ALA A 200 0.53 10.35 3.24
N ALA A 201 -0.74 10.23 3.66
CA ALA A 201 -1.53 11.36 4.13
C ALA A 201 -1.05 11.93 5.48
N MET A 202 -0.42 11.09 6.31
CA MET A 202 0.12 11.49 7.61
C MET A 202 1.55 12.00 7.48
N GLU A 203 2.36 11.42 6.58
CA GLU A 203 3.75 11.78 6.37
C GLU A 203 3.91 13.03 5.50
N GLU A 204 3.14 13.12 4.41
CA GLU A 204 3.23 14.19 3.41
C GLU A 204 1.83 14.73 3.08
N PRO A 205 1.12 15.34 4.05
CA PRO A 205 -0.29 15.70 3.93
C PRO A 205 -0.56 16.62 2.74
N GLN A 206 0.33 17.59 2.49
CA GLN A 206 0.18 18.53 1.38
C GLN A 206 0.31 17.83 0.01
N LEU A 207 1.30 16.94 -0.15
CA LEU A 207 1.48 16.19 -1.40
C LEU A 207 0.26 15.31 -1.70
N MET A 208 -0.26 14.60 -0.69
CA MET A 208 -1.44 13.76 -0.85
C MET A 208 -2.69 14.58 -1.15
N ALA A 209 -2.91 15.68 -0.43
CA ALA A 209 -4.07 16.56 -0.64
C ALA A 209 -4.07 17.18 -2.04
N ASP A 210 -2.93 17.71 -2.50
CA ASP A 210 -2.81 18.32 -3.82
C ASP A 210 -3.08 17.31 -4.94
N ASP A 211 -2.57 16.08 -4.82
CA ASP A 211 -2.81 15.04 -5.82
C ASP A 211 -4.27 14.56 -5.85
N ILE A 212 -4.92 14.42 -4.69
CA ILE A 212 -6.36 14.13 -4.61
C ILE A 212 -7.16 15.24 -5.28
N ILE A 213 -6.88 16.51 -4.99
CA ILE A 213 -7.60 17.66 -5.57
C ILE A 213 -7.40 17.71 -7.09
N GLN A 214 -6.17 17.49 -7.57
CA GLN A 214 -5.89 17.43 -9.00
C GLN A 214 -6.63 16.27 -9.68
N PHE A 215 -6.68 15.09 -9.04
CA PHE A 215 -7.44 13.95 -9.54
C PHE A 215 -8.94 14.23 -9.62
N VAL A 216 -9.53 14.82 -8.57
CA VAL A 216 -10.97 15.19 -8.56
C VAL A 216 -11.28 16.15 -9.72
N ARG A 217 -10.44 17.18 -9.94
CA ARG A 217 -10.61 18.10 -11.09
C ARG A 217 -10.54 17.38 -12.44
N LYS A 218 -9.71 16.34 -12.58
CA LYS A 218 -9.67 15.52 -13.80
C LYS A 218 -10.96 14.74 -13.98
N VAL A 219 -11.48 14.13 -12.92
CA VAL A 219 -12.75 13.38 -12.95
C VAL A 219 -13.93 14.28 -13.34
N GLU A 220 -14.02 15.48 -12.75
CA GLU A 220 -15.09 16.44 -13.07
C GLU A 220 -15.05 16.88 -14.55
N ARG A 221 -13.85 17.17 -15.08
CA ARG A 221 -13.66 17.52 -16.49
C ARG A 221 -13.98 16.37 -17.44
N ASP A 222 -13.61 15.14 -17.05
CA ASP A 222 -13.88 13.93 -17.82
C ASP A 222 -15.39 13.67 -17.92
N GLN A 223 -16.12 13.82 -16.81
CA GLN A 223 -17.58 13.68 -16.78
C GLN A 223 -18.31 14.76 -17.58
N ALA A 224 -17.83 16.00 -17.54
CA ALA A 224 -18.38 17.09 -18.35
C ALA A 224 -18.18 16.93 -19.86
N ARG A 225 -17.24 16.07 -20.30
CA ARG A 225 -17.07 15.72 -21.72
C ARG A 225 -18.00 14.60 -22.17
N ASP A 226 -18.41 13.75 -21.24
CA ASP A 226 -19.29 12.60 -21.48
C ASP A 226 -20.80 12.99 -21.41
N SER A 227 -21.13 14.23 -21.03
CA SER A 227 -22.49 14.80 -20.92
C SER A 227 -22.85 15.70 -22.09
#